data_AF-A0A292ZN84-F1
#
_entry.id   AF-A0A292ZN84-F1
#
_cell.length_a   1.000
_cell.length_b   1.000
_cell.length_c   1.000
_cell.angle_alpha   90.00
_cell.angle_beta   90.00
_cell.angle_gamma   90.00
#
_symmetry.space_group_name_H-M   'P 1'
#
loop_
_entity.id
_entity.type
_entity.pdbx_description
1 polymer ?
#
loop_
_entity_poly.entity_id
_entity_poly.type
_entity_poly.pdbx_seq_one_letter_code
_entity_poly.pdbx_strand_id
1 'polypeptide(L)'
;MPLSALCEFCWVLKVGYKLTSAEIANSVRLLLNAGNVVMDRGAAEAGLALLDAGGDFADGVIAHDGQWLGADVFMSFDKKAVKLLQATGHNAAHPD
;
A
#
# COMPACT_ATOMS: atom_id res chain seq x y z
N MET A 1 -3.74 14.44 -5.49
CA MET A 1 -4.51 13.19 -5.43
C MET A 1 -4.49 12.72 -3.99
N PRO A 2 -5.66 12.66 -3.33
CA PRO A 2 -5.78 12.08 -1.99
C PRO A 2 -5.35 10.61 -1.98
N LEU A 3 -4.71 10.16 -0.89
CA LEU A 3 -4.30 8.76 -0.75
C LEU A 3 -5.49 7.80 -0.80
N SER A 4 -6.62 8.18 -0.21
CA SER A 4 -7.86 7.40 -0.30
C SER A 4 -8.29 7.14 -1.74
N ALA A 5 -8.20 8.14 -2.62
CA ALA A 5 -8.52 7.97 -4.05
C ALA A 5 -7.53 7.04 -4.75
N LEU A 6 -6.25 7.01 -4.35
CA LEU A 6 -5.26 6.09 -4.90
C LEU A 6 -5.47 4.65 -4.41
N CYS A 7 -5.85 4.46 -3.14
CA CYS A 7 -6.26 3.15 -2.62
C CYS A 7 -7.48 2.61 -3.37
N GLU A 8 -8.51 3.44 -3.55
CA GLU A 8 -9.71 3.07 -4.32
C GLU A 8 -9.37 2.76 -5.78
N PHE A 9 -8.49 3.53 -6.41
CA PHE A 9 -7.99 3.24 -7.75
C PHE A 9 -7.37 1.83 -7.82
N CYS A 10 -6.50 1.47 -6.88
CA CYS A 10 -5.90 0.14 -6.83
C CYS A 10 -6.95 -0.95 -6.61
N TRP A 11 -7.92 -0.72 -5.72
CA TRP A 11 -9.02 -1.65 -5.44
C TRP A 11 -9.91 -1.87 -6.67
N VAL A 12 -10.30 -0.81 -7.38
CA VAL A 12 -11.11 -0.90 -8.61
C VAL A 12 -10.37 -1.66 -9.70
N LEU A 13 -9.07 -1.39 -9.91
CA LEU A 13 -8.27 -2.14 -10.89
C LEU A 13 -8.18 -3.64 -10.54
N LYS A 14 -8.05 -3.97 -9.26
CA LYS A 14 -7.98 -5.35 -8.77
C LYS A 14 -9.32 -6.08 -8.87
N VAL A 15 -10.40 -5.46 -8.39
CA VAL A 15 -11.70 -6.14 -8.22
C VAL A 15 -12.57 -6.00 -9.47
N GLY A 16 -12.67 -4.78 -10.02
CA GLY A 16 -13.52 -4.49 -11.18
C GLY A 16 -12.86 -4.94 -12.49
N TYR A 17 -11.60 -4.56 -12.70
CA TYR A 17 -10.86 -4.85 -13.94
C TYR A 17 -10.06 -6.15 -13.89
N LYS A 18 -9.91 -6.76 -12.71
CA LYS A 18 -9.20 -8.03 -12.50
C LYS A 18 -7.75 -8.01 -12.98
N LEU A 19 -7.11 -6.85 -12.88
CA LEU A 19 -5.70 -6.72 -13.21
C LEU A 19 -4.83 -7.43 -12.15
N THR A 20 -3.67 -7.90 -12.59
CA THR A 20 -2.64 -8.47 -11.72
C THR A 20 -1.98 -7.40 -10.85
N SER A 21 -1.38 -7.80 -9.72
CA SER A 21 -0.63 -6.85 -8.87
C SER A 21 0.47 -6.13 -9.63
N ALA A 22 1.13 -6.79 -10.60
CA ALA A 22 2.16 -6.18 -11.42
C ALA A 22 1.61 -5.08 -12.36
N GLU A 23 0.44 -5.31 -12.97
CA GLU A 23 -0.23 -4.31 -13.81
C GLU A 23 -0.72 -3.11 -12.99
N ILE A 24 -1.23 -3.35 -11.78
CA ILE A 24 -1.64 -2.29 -10.84
C ILE A 24 -0.42 -1.49 -10.40
N ALA A 25 0.67 -2.16 -9.98
CA ALA A 25 1.92 -1.52 -9.58
C ALA A 25 2.49 -0.65 -10.70
N ASN A 26 2.48 -1.13 -11.95
CA ASN A 26 2.88 -0.33 -13.10
C ASN A 26 1.99 0.90 -13.32
N SER A 27 0.68 0.78 -13.12
CA SER A 27 -0.25 1.91 -13.20
C SER A 27 0.05 2.97 -12.13
N VAL A 28 0.35 2.56 -10.90
CA VAL A 28 0.77 3.48 -9.82
C VAL A 28 2.10 4.15 -10.14
N ARG A 29 3.09 3.41 -10.68
CA ARG A 29 4.37 4.00 -11.12
C ARG A 29 4.20 5.04 -12.22
N LEU A 30 3.27 4.82 -13.17
CA LEU A 30 2.95 5.81 -14.19
C LEU A 30 2.37 7.10 -13.57
N LEU A 31 1.48 6.98 -12.58
CA LEU A 31 0.96 8.14 -11.84
C LEU A 31 2.04 8.86 -11.04
N LEU A 32 2.93 8.13 -10.36
CA LEU A 32 4.06 8.71 -9.62
C LEU A 32 5.03 9.49 -10.51
N ASN A 33 5.24 9.02 -11.74
CA ASN A 33 6.14 9.64 -12.72
C ASN A 33 5.44 10.74 -13.55
N ALA A 34 4.14 10.94 -13.40
CA ALA A 34 3.42 11.99 -14.09
C ALA A 34 3.73 13.36 -13.46
N GLY A 35 4.33 14.26 -14.24
CA GLY A 35 4.73 15.59 -13.76
C GLY A 35 3.58 16.53 -13.37
N ASN A 36 2.33 16.10 -13.55
CA ASN A 36 1.13 16.86 -13.23
C ASN A 36 0.27 16.22 -12.13
N VAL A 37 0.72 15.14 -11.49
CA VAL A 37 0.00 14.50 -10.39
C VAL A 37 0.73 14.72 -9.09
N VAL A 38 0.17 15.59 -8.23
CA VAL A 38 0.65 15.79 -6.86
C VAL A 38 0.03 14.74 -5.95
N MET A 39 0.80 14.01 -5.17
CA MET A 39 0.33 13.06 -4.16
C MET A 39 1.36 12.93 -3.04
N ASP A 40 1.01 12.27 -1.94
CA ASP A 40 2.00 11.84 -0.97
C ASP A 40 2.83 10.70 -1.57
N ARG A 41 4.09 11.02 -1.91
CA ARG A 41 4.99 10.08 -2.58
C ARG A 41 5.51 9.01 -1.62
N GLY A 42 5.74 9.34 -0.35
CA GLY A 42 6.26 8.38 0.64
C GLY A 42 5.25 7.27 0.91
N ALA A 43 4.00 7.66 1.16
CA ALA A 43 2.90 6.71 1.35
C ALA A 43 2.62 5.89 0.08
N ALA A 44 2.64 6.52 -1.10
CA ALA A 44 2.43 5.81 -2.37
C ALA A 44 3.55 4.81 -2.69
N GLU A 45 4.81 5.15 -2.42
CA GLU A 45 5.95 4.24 -2.58
C GLU A 45 5.90 3.07 -1.58
N ALA A 46 5.43 3.30 -0.35
CA ALA A 46 5.20 2.23 0.63
C ALA A 46 4.09 1.26 0.19
N GLY A 47 2.96 1.78 -0.29
CA GLY A 47 1.90 0.96 -0.87
C GLY A 47 2.36 0.16 -2.09
N LEU A 48 3.19 0.77 -2.94
CA LEU A 48 3.79 0.10 -4.10
C LEU A 48 4.72 -1.06 -3.68
N ALA A 49 5.56 -0.84 -2.68
CA ALA A 49 6.45 -1.89 -2.15
C ALA A 49 5.66 -3.10 -1.63
N LEU A 50 4.51 -2.88 -0.98
CA LEU A 50 3.68 -3.97 -0.50
C LEU A 50 2.91 -4.68 -1.62
N LEU A 51 2.46 -3.96 -2.66
CA LEU A 51 1.92 -4.57 -3.88
C LEU A 51 2.95 -5.47 -4.58
N ASP A 52 4.21 -5.02 -4.71
CA ASP A 52 5.30 -5.78 -5.31
C ASP A 52 5.61 -7.06 -4.50
N ALA A 53 5.45 -7.02 -3.18
CA ALA A 53 5.55 -8.18 -2.30
C ALA A 53 4.31 -9.10 -2.34
N GLY A 54 3.31 -8.81 -3.19
CA GLY A 54 2.08 -9.60 -3.33
C GLY A 54 1.01 -9.31 -2.27
N GLY A 55 1.14 -8.19 -1.55
CA GLY A 55 0.17 -7.68 -0.58
C GLY A 55 -0.87 -6.74 -1.19
N ASP A 56 -1.54 -5.97 -0.34
CA ASP A 56 -2.48 -4.93 -0.75
C ASP A 56 -1.80 -3.54 -0.68
N PHE A 57 -2.16 -2.64 -1.59
CA PHE A 57 -1.60 -1.28 -1.59
C PHE A 57 -1.97 -0.52 -0.32
N ALA A 58 -3.22 -0.67 0.14
CA ALA A 58 -3.74 0.07 1.28
C ALA A 58 -3.01 -0.30 2.58
N ASP A 59 -2.67 -1.57 2.77
CA ASP A 59 -1.92 -2.02 3.95
C ASP A 59 -0.55 -1.33 4.06
N GLY A 60 0.12 -1.09 2.93
CA GLY A 60 1.42 -0.42 2.88
C GLY A 60 1.30 1.07 3.18
N VAL A 61 0.26 1.72 2.65
CA VAL A 61 -0.08 3.12 2.98
C VAL A 61 -0.39 3.27 4.47
N ILE A 62 -1.23 2.39 5.03
CA ILE A 62 -1.63 2.46 6.45
C ILE A 62 -0.42 2.22 7.36
N ALA A 63 0.45 1.26 7.03
CA ALA A 63 1.67 1.02 7.79
C ALA A 63 2.61 2.22 7.77
N HIS A 64 2.79 2.85 6.60
CA HIS A 64 3.61 4.05 6.45
C HIS A 64 3.05 5.22 7.26
N ASP A 65 1.77 5.55 7.09
CA ASP A 65 1.12 6.66 7.78
C ASP A 65 1.14 6.45 9.30
N GLY A 66 0.91 5.22 9.76
CA GLY A 66 1.00 4.86 11.17
C GLY A 66 2.41 5.13 11.72
N GLN A 67 3.45 4.63 11.05
CA GLN A 67 4.84 4.88 11.45
C GLN A 67 5.19 6.37 11.42
N TRP A 68 4.77 7.09 10.39
CA TRP A 68 4.98 8.53 10.25
C TRP A 68 4.34 9.33 11.41
N LEU A 69 3.18 8.87 11.89
CA LEU A 69 2.48 9.45 13.03
C LEU A 69 3.01 8.97 14.40
N GLY A 70 4.03 8.10 14.42
CA GLY A 70 4.67 7.61 15.65
C GLY A 70 4.04 6.36 16.26
N ALA A 71 3.29 5.56 15.48
CA ALA A 71 2.77 4.29 15.96
C ALA A 71 3.90 3.25 16.15
N ASP A 72 3.90 2.57 17.29
CA ASP A 72 4.91 1.54 17.61
C ASP A 72 4.71 0.23 16.82
N VAL A 73 3.46 -0.10 16.48
CA VAL A 73 3.08 -1.37 15.84
C VAL A 73 1.92 -1.19 14.87
N PHE A 74 2.02 -1.82 13.70
CA PHE A 74 0.89 -2.01 12.79
C PHE A 74 0.03 -3.20 13.26
N MET A 75 -1.21 -2.94 13.67
CA MET A 75 -2.15 -3.98 14.09
C MET A 75 -3.14 -4.29 12.96
N SER A 76 -3.28 -5.56 12.61
CA SER A 76 -4.28 -6.00 11.62
C SER A 76 -4.82 -7.40 11.90
N PHE A 77 -6.09 -7.62 11.56
CA PHE A 77 -6.72 -8.95 11.54
C PHE A 77 -6.37 -9.74 10.27
N ASP A 78 -5.73 -9.12 9.28
CA ASP A 78 -5.22 -9.83 8.11
C ASP A 78 -3.82 -10.41 8.41
N LYS A 79 -3.78 -11.73 8.65
CA LYS A 79 -2.54 -12.48 8.89
C LYS A 79 -1.55 -12.39 7.72
N LYS A 80 -2.02 -12.23 6.48
CA LYS A 80 -1.15 -12.07 5.31
C LYS A 80 -0.52 -10.69 5.32
N ALA A 81 -1.29 -9.63 5.58
CA ALA A 81 -0.76 -8.27 5.69
C ALA A 81 0.33 -8.17 6.77
N VAL A 82 0.06 -8.72 7.96
CA VAL A 82 1.03 -8.77 9.07
C VAL A 82 2.32 -9.48 8.65
N LYS A 83 2.22 -10.68 8.04
CA LYS A 83 3.40 -11.44 7.60
C LYS A 83 4.23 -10.71 6.55
N LEU A 84 3.58 -10.06 5.58
CA LEU A 84 4.29 -9.30 4.54
C LEU A 84 4.96 -8.05 5.11
N LEU A 85 4.30 -7.33 6.02
CA LEU A 85 4.89 -6.18 6.69
C LEU A 85 6.07 -6.57 7.59
N GLN A 86 5.96 -7.68 8.34
CA GLN A 86 7.08 -8.24 9.09
C GLN A 86 8.26 -8.62 8.18
N ALA A 87 8.00 -9.26 7.04
CA ALA A 87 9.02 -9.62 6.06
C ALA A 87 9.73 -8.42 5.42
N THR A 88 9.11 -7.23 5.45
CA THR A 88 9.67 -5.97 4.96
C THR A 88 10.27 -5.11 6.07
N GLY A 89 10.40 -5.64 7.29
CA GLY A 89 11.07 -4.99 8.42
C GLY A 89 10.17 -4.09 9.27
N HIS A 90 8.85 -4.10 9.06
CA HIS A 90 7.91 -3.36 9.89
C HIS A 90 7.56 -4.13 11.17
N ASN A 91 7.43 -3.42 12.28
CA ASN A 91 6.82 -3.99 13.48
C ASN A 91 5.30 -4.10 13.25
N ALA A 92 4.81 -5.32 13.03
CA ALA A 92 3.40 -5.61 12.78
C ALA A 92 2.96 -6.82 13.59
N ALA A 93 1.70 -6.83 14.04
CA ALA A 93 1.15 -7.90 14.85
C ALA A 93 -0.33 -8.20 14.55
N HIS A 94 -0.70 -9.46 14.80
CA HIS A 94 -2.08 -9.91 14.81
C HIS A 94 -2.58 -9.92 16.26
N PRO A 95 -3.82 -9.51 16.56
CA PRO A 95 -4.36 -9.44 17.93
C PRO A 95 -4.75 -10.78 18.58
N ASP A 96 -4.36 -11.93 18.01
CA ASP A 96 -4.69 -13.28 18.53
C ASP A 96 -3.46 -13.92 19.18
#